data_AF-L0KVJ7-F1
#
_entry.id   AF-L0KVJ7-F1
#
_cell.length_a   1.000
_cell.length_b   1.000
_cell.length_c   1.000
_cell.angle_alpha   90.00
_cell.angle_beta   90.00
_cell.angle_gamma   90.00
#
_symmetry.space_group_name_H-M   'P 1'
#
loop_
_entity.id
_entity.type
_entity.pdbx_description
1 polymer ?
#
loop_
_entity_poly.entity_id
_entity_poly.type
_entity_poly.pdbx_seq_one_letter_code
_entity_poly.pdbx_strand_id
1 'polypeptide(L)'
;MEEHTIVLEGDVIIGNHSDIKYGVHANSAILGERVVFAGDLVCKSDVRIDIWSRIGGNVKTDTDAYLGEYVNIDGKLIVKGDLDIGNDVKINGGFEAKGWIVIRNPVPVIVYLFLYISELLRLGKDEEVENALNDLFGNDVEVIGPAAMIIPNGSSISIDSIRVPSHAVIGNSCRLVGNIRSTSLEMGHDNTLYGSIRTIDDIYLGKNNSIHGNIVSRGMVRISEGSHVLGEINARTVRIHESARVDGVMRASEGIVFEREEKAALSDSELMHLDV
;
A
#
# COMPACT_ATOMS: atom_id res chain seq x y z
N MET A 1 -3.90 -20.48 -6.99
CA MET A 1 -2.72 -19.90 -7.69
C MET A 1 -2.58 -18.41 -7.36
N GLU A 2 -3.67 -17.64 -7.35
CA GLU A 2 -3.68 -16.22 -6.95
C GLU A 2 -3.31 -15.98 -5.46
N GLU A 3 -3.42 -16.99 -4.59
CA GLU A 3 -3.19 -16.90 -3.13
C GLU A 3 -1.76 -16.51 -2.72
N HIS A 4 -0.82 -16.45 -3.68
CA HIS A 4 0.57 -16.01 -3.50
C HIS A 4 0.95 -14.81 -4.40
N THR A 5 -0.04 -14.12 -4.99
CA THR A 5 0.17 -12.94 -5.84
C THR A 5 -0.68 -11.76 -5.37
N ILE A 6 -0.05 -10.62 -5.11
CA ILE A 6 -0.74 -9.33 -4.94
C ILE A 6 -1.13 -8.85 -6.33
N VAL A 7 -2.42 -8.60 -6.58
CA VAL A 7 -2.93 -8.13 -7.87
C VAL A 7 -3.53 -6.73 -7.70
N LEU A 8 -3.06 -5.80 -8.53
CA LEU A 8 -3.42 -4.38 -8.51
C LEU A 8 -3.80 -3.92 -9.91
N GLU A 9 -4.82 -3.06 -10.02
CA GLU A 9 -5.15 -2.41 -11.29
C GLU A 9 -4.22 -1.23 -11.60
N GLY A 10 -3.81 -0.50 -10.55
CA GLY A 10 -2.86 0.62 -10.58
C GLY A 10 -1.43 0.25 -10.17
N ASP A 11 -0.69 1.24 -9.73
CA ASP A 11 0.77 1.17 -9.51
C ASP A 11 1.15 0.67 -8.11
N VAL A 12 2.40 0.21 -7.95
CA VAL A 12 2.94 -0.26 -6.66
C VAL A 12 4.25 0.44 -6.29
N ILE A 13 4.35 0.93 -5.05
CA ILE A 13 5.49 1.68 -4.52
C ILE A 13 5.95 1.06 -3.19
N ILE A 14 7.23 0.66 -3.12
CA ILE A 14 7.75 -0.20 -2.04
C ILE A 14 9.08 0.32 -1.46
N GLY A 15 9.01 0.94 -0.27
CA GLY A 15 10.17 1.41 0.53
C GLY A 15 9.73 2.19 1.78
N ASN A 16 10.49 2.30 2.87
CA ASN A 16 11.86 1.85 3.19
C ASN A 16 11.83 1.27 4.62
N HIS A 17 12.45 0.14 5.01
CA HIS A 17 13.11 -0.93 4.26
C HIS A 17 12.24 -2.21 4.31
N SER A 18 12.35 -3.11 3.33
CA SER A 18 11.20 -3.91 2.89
C SER A 18 11.45 -5.41 2.70
N ASP A 19 10.48 -6.25 3.08
CA ASP A 19 10.46 -7.70 2.83
C ASP A 19 9.01 -8.19 2.52
N ILE A 20 8.76 -8.76 1.33
CA ILE A 20 7.38 -9.09 0.86
C ILE A 20 7.32 -10.47 0.18
N LYS A 21 6.50 -11.38 0.72
CA LYS A 21 6.50 -12.82 0.39
C LYS A 21 5.52 -13.23 -0.72
N TYR A 22 5.40 -12.39 -1.74
CA TYR A 22 4.36 -12.48 -2.77
C TYR A 22 4.92 -12.12 -4.15
N GLY A 23 4.36 -12.73 -5.20
CA GLY A 23 4.42 -12.16 -6.54
C GLY A 23 3.57 -10.89 -6.62
N VAL A 24 3.85 -10.02 -7.59
CA VAL A 24 3.13 -8.74 -7.74
C VAL A 24 2.74 -8.53 -9.20
N HIS A 25 1.44 -8.39 -9.45
CA HIS A 25 0.88 -7.97 -10.73
C HIS A 25 0.34 -6.55 -10.58
N ALA A 26 0.87 -5.59 -11.33
CA ALA A 26 0.53 -4.16 -11.21
C ALA A 26 0.52 -3.45 -12.58
N ASN A 27 0.17 -2.17 -12.60
CA ASN A 27 0.39 -1.30 -13.75
C ASN A 27 1.90 -1.02 -13.93
N SER A 28 2.48 -0.09 -13.16
CA SER A 28 3.93 0.09 -13.00
C SER A 28 4.41 -0.32 -11.61
N ALA A 29 5.73 -0.44 -11.40
CA ALA A 29 6.34 -0.73 -10.11
C ALA A 29 7.60 0.09 -9.81
N ILE A 30 7.68 0.63 -8.59
CA ILE A 30 8.85 1.38 -8.08
C ILE A 30 9.30 0.75 -6.75
N LEU A 31 10.55 0.24 -6.72
CA LEU A 31 11.09 -0.56 -5.61
C LEU A 31 12.40 0.06 -5.07
N GLY A 32 12.37 0.57 -3.84
CA GLY A 32 13.50 1.21 -3.15
C GLY A 32 13.03 1.97 -1.90
N GLU A 33 13.67 1.91 -0.73
CA GLU A 33 14.99 1.33 -0.39
C GLU A 33 14.98 -0.05 0.30
N ARG A 34 16.17 -0.71 0.29
CA ARG A 34 16.60 -2.01 0.85
C ARG A 34 15.52 -3.10 0.86
N VAL A 35 15.55 -3.92 -0.19
CA VAL A 35 14.36 -4.42 -0.88
C VAL A 35 14.43 -5.96 -1.01
N VAL A 36 13.56 -6.73 -0.30
CA VAL A 36 13.71 -8.20 -0.06
C VAL A 36 12.41 -9.04 -0.24
N PHE A 37 12.55 -10.37 -0.42
CA PHE A 37 11.56 -11.42 -0.77
C PHE A 37 10.73 -11.25 -2.07
N ALA A 38 9.98 -12.31 -2.40
CA ALA A 38 9.96 -12.92 -3.73
C ALA A 38 8.59 -13.46 -4.20
N GLY A 39 8.39 -13.28 -5.50
CA GLY A 39 7.53 -14.02 -6.42
C GLY A 39 7.81 -13.49 -7.83
N ASP A 40 6.99 -13.80 -8.82
CA ASP A 40 7.10 -13.12 -10.12
C ASP A 40 6.59 -11.68 -10.02
N LEU A 41 7.34 -10.72 -10.59
CA LEU A 41 6.93 -9.33 -10.78
C LEU A 41 6.46 -9.15 -12.22
N VAL A 42 5.20 -8.76 -12.42
CA VAL A 42 4.60 -8.55 -13.75
C VAL A 42 3.92 -7.19 -13.82
N CYS A 43 4.47 -6.30 -14.65
CA CYS A 43 3.95 -4.96 -14.88
C CYS A 43 3.48 -4.78 -16.33
N LYS A 44 2.40 -4.00 -16.51
CA LYS A 44 1.92 -3.55 -17.82
C LYS A 44 2.73 -2.35 -18.35
N SER A 45 3.31 -1.60 -17.43
CA SER A 45 4.09 -0.39 -17.62
C SER A 45 5.43 -0.52 -16.87
N ASP A 46 6.11 0.61 -16.62
CA ASP A 46 7.54 0.63 -16.29
C ASP A 46 7.88 -0.05 -14.97
N VAL A 47 9.11 -0.54 -14.88
CA VAL A 47 9.68 -1.14 -13.66
C VAL A 47 10.95 -0.40 -13.25
N ARG A 48 11.02 0.06 -11.99
CA ARG A 48 12.18 0.76 -11.42
C ARG A 48 12.65 0.07 -10.13
N ILE A 49 13.93 -0.30 -10.02
CA ILE A 49 14.47 -1.11 -8.90
C ILE A 49 15.87 -0.63 -8.43
N ASP A 50 15.94 0.15 -7.34
CA ASP A 50 17.15 0.80 -6.76
C ASP A 50 16.74 1.42 -5.39
N ILE A 51 17.36 1.30 -4.21
CA ILE A 51 18.68 0.85 -3.71
C ILE A 51 18.47 0.09 -2.39
N TRP A 52 18.94 -1.13 -2.06
CA TRP A 52 19.59 -2.22 -2.80
C TRP A 52 18.68 -3.47 -2.83
N SER A 53 18.89 -4.40 -3.77
CA SER A 53 17.75 -4.97 -4.51
C SER A 53 17.78 -6.49 -4.81
N ARG A 54 16.99 -6.95 -5.80
CA ARG A 54 15.90 -7.94 -5.62
C ARG A 54 15.53 -8.70 -6.92
N ILE A 55 14.92 -9.90 -6.92
CA ILE A 55 15.01 -11.12 -6.07
C ILE A 55 14.08 -12.22 -6.61
N GLY A 56 14.50 -13.48 -6.51
CA GLY A 56 13.66 -14.65 -6.23
C GLY A 56 12.75 -15.22 -7.32
N GLY A 57 12.11 -14.39 -8.13
CA GLY A 57 11.26 -14.79 -9.26
C GLY A 57 11.73 -14.18 -10.58
N ASN A 58 10.86 -14.24 -11.58
CA ASN A 58 11.05 -13.55 -12.85
C ASN A 58 10.60 -12.09 -12.73
N VAL A 59 11.21 -11.19 -13.50
CA VAL A 59 10.77 -9.80 -13.64
C VAL A 59 10.32 -9.59 -15.08
N LYS A 60 9.07 -9.15 -15.27
CA LYS A 60 8.50 -8.87 -16.58
C LYS A 60 7.85 -7.49 -16.63
N THR A 61 8.24 -6.69 -17.61
CA THR A 61 7.50 -5.48 -18.02
C THR A 61 7.09 -5.56 -19.48
N ASP A 62 5.93 -4.98 -19.78
CA ASP A 62 5.44 -4.76 -21.12
C ASP A 62 5.88 -3.41 -21.74
N THR A 63 6.61 -2.57 -20.98
CA THR A 63 7.34 -1.37 -21.44
C THR A 63 8.82 -1.41 -20.98
N ASP A 64 9.32 -0.37 -20.31
CA ASP A 64 10.73 -0.11 -20.03
C ASP A 64 11.13 -0.55 -18.61
N ALA A 65 12.42 -0.87 -18.43
CA ALA A 65 12.98 -1.27 -17.14
C ALA A 65 14.23 -0.46 -16.78
N TYR A 66 14.28 0.00 -15.52
CA TYR A 66 15.38 0.80 -14.96
C TYR A 66 15.89 0.13 -13.68
N LEU A 67 17.11 -0.41 -13.72
CA LEU A 67 17.70 -1.23 -12.66
C LEU A 67 18.95 -0.57 -12.08
N GLY A 68 19.08 -0.51 -10.76
CA GLY A 68 20.23 0.10 -10.08
C GLY A 68 20.86 -0.76 -8.98
N GLU A 69 21.68 -0.15 -8.16
CA GLU A 69 22.59 -0.80 -7.20
C GLU A 69 21.80 -1.40 -6.02
N TYR A 70 21.89 -2.67 -5.63
CA TYR A 70 22.48 -3.83 -6.27
C TYR A 70 21.34 -4.83 -6.55
N VAL A 71 20.82 -4.82 -7.78
CA VAL A 71 19.79 -5.78 -8.20
C VAL A 71 20.37 -7.19 -8.34
N ASN A 72 19.73 -8.18 -7.73
CA ASN A 72 20.01 -9.61 -7.94
C ASN A 72 18.68 -10.34 -8.21
N ILE A 73 18.42 -10.70 -9.47
CA ILE A 73 17.21 -11.41 -9.91
C ILE A 73 17.55 -12.89 -10.08
N ASP A 74 16.79 -13.78 -9.44
CA ASP A 74 17.05 -15.22 -9.52
C ASP A 74 16.40 -15.89 -10.73
N GLY A 75 15.23 -15.39 -11.18
CA GLY A 75 14.60 -15.80 -12.44
C GLY A 75 15.13 -15.06 -13.66
N LYS A 76 14.33 -15.04 -14.73
CA LYS A 76 14.62 -14.31 -15.97
C LYS A 76 14.07 -12.87 -15.90
N LEU A 77 14.80 -11.91 -16.46
CA LEU A 77 14.29 -10.57 -16.77
C LEU A 77 13.74 -10.53 -18.21
N ILE A 78 12.54 -9.98 -18.41
CA ILE A 78 11.88 -9.83 -19.71
C ILE A 78 11.36 -8.40 -19.85
N VAL A 79 11.85 -7.67 -20.86
CA VAL A 79 11.55 -6.25 -21.13
C VAL A 79 11.10 -6.11 -22.58
N LYS A 80 9.92 -5.53 -22.82
CA LYS A 80 9.40 -5.29 -24.18
C LYS A 80 9.87 -3.97 -24.80
N GLY A 81 10.20 -2.98 -23.97
CA GLY A 81 10.80 -1.71 -24.37
C GLY A 81 12.31 -1.69 -24.09
N ASP A 82 12.80 -0.53 -23.68
CA ASP A 82 14.21 -0.25 -23.39
C ASP A 82 14.61 -0.71 -21.98
N LEU A 83 15.88 -1.07 -21.80
CA LEU A 83 16.45 -1.58 -20.56
C LEU A 83 17.68 -0.74 -20.16
N ASP A 84 17.54 -0.03 -19.05
CA ASP A 84 18.61 0.75 -18.41
C ASP A 84 19.18 0.01 -17.20
N ILE A 85 20.50 -0.13 -17.14
CA ILE A 85 21.22 -0.94 -16.16
C ILE A 85 22.33 -0.11 -15.50
N GLY A 86 22.22 0.08 -14.18
CA GLY A 86 23.23 0.65 -13.32
C GLY A 86 24.39 -0.30 -13.00
N ASN A 87 25.18 0.03 -11.98
CA ASN A 87 26.30 -0.80 -11.55
C ASN A 87 25.87 -2.10 -10.85
N ASP A 88 26.74 -3.12 -10.91
CA ASP A 88 26.71 -4.32 -10.06
C ASP A 88 25.41 -5.18 -10.08
N VAL A 89 24.59 -5.03 -11.12
CA VAL A 89 23.37 -5.82 -11.37
C VAL A 89 23.69 -7.28 -11.75
N LYS A 90 22.92 -8.23 -11.21
CA LYS A 90 23.01 -9.68 -11.48
C LYS A 90 21.64 -10.27 -11.83
N ILE A 91 21.61 -11.16 -12.81
CA ILE A 91 20.38 -11.79 -13.32
C ILE A 91 20.68 -13.27 -13.64
N ASN A 92 20.28 -14.17 -12.76
CA ASN A 92 20.70 -15.57 -12.76
C ASN A 92 19.98 -16.41 -13.84
N GLY A 93 18.71 -16.10 -14.15
CA GLY A 93 17.97 -16.69 -15.27
C GLY A 93 18.24 -16.00 -16.63
N GLY A 94 19.19 -15.06 -16.69
CA GLY A 94 19.46 -14.23 -17.87
C GLY A 94 18.37 -13.19 -18.16
N PHE A 95 18.54 -12.43 -19.25
CA PHE A 95 17.61 -11.37 -19.62
C PHE A 95 17.26 -11.38 -21.11
N GLU A 96 16.11 -10.80 -21.45
CA GLU A 96 15.64 -10.55 -22.82
C GLU A 96 15.05 -9.13 -22.86
N ALA A 97 15.68 -8.25 -23.64
CA ALA A 97 15.17 -6.90 -23.94
C ALA A 97 14.91 -6.81 -25.46
N LYS A 98 13.87 -6.06 -25.85
CA LYS A 98 13.52 -5.85 -27.27
C LYS A 98 13.85 -4.45 -27.79
N GLY A 99 13.89 -3.46 -26.90
CA GLY A 99 14.42 -2.14 -27.17
C GLY A 99 15.94 -2.06 -26.97
N TRP A 100 16.41 -0.84 -26.71
CA TRP A 100 17.82 -0.54 -26.48
C TRP A 100 18.26 -0.97 -25.07
N ILE A 101 19.48 -1.50 -24.97
CA ILE A 101 20.12 -1.78 -23.69
C ILE A 101 21.15 -0.70 -23.43
N VAL A 102 20.96 0.07 -22.36
CA VAL A 102 21.86 1.14 -21.92
C VAL A 102 22.48 0.70 -20.59
N ILE A 103 23.80 0.83 -20.46
CA ILE A 103 24.53 0.54 -19.22
C ILE A 103 25.18 1.84 -18.75
N ARG A 104 24.87 2.28 -17.53
CA ARG A 104 25.29 3.58 -16.99
C ARG A 104 25.97 3.44 -15.63
N ASN A 105 27.09 4.14 -15.46
CA ASN A 105 27.71 4.38 -14.17
C ASN A 105 27.67 5.90 -13.88
N PRO A 106 26.53 6.44 -13.45
CA PRO A 106 26.42 7.84 -13.06
C PRO A 106 27.09 8.06 -11.70
N VAL A 107 27.78 9.18 -11.52
CA VAL A 107 28.22 9.60 -10.18
C VAL A 107 26.97 9.86 -9.32
N PRO A 108 26.84 9.26 -8.12
CA PRO A 108 25.62 9.39 -7.32
C PRO A 108 25.27 10.85 -7.03
N VAL A 109 24.00 11.23 -7.23
CA VAL A 109 23.54 12.64 -7.11
C VAL A 109 23.84 13.23 -5.74
N ILE A 110 23.83 12.42 -4.68
CA ILE A 110 24.21 12.83 -3.33
C ILE A 110 25.66 13.34 -3.22
N VAL A 111 26.58 12.87 -4.06
CA VAL A 111 27.97 13.40 -4.14
C VAL A 111 27.97 14.79 -4.75
N TYR A 112 27.17 15.02 -5.80
CA TYR A 112 27.01 16.35 -6.40
C TYR A 112 26.37 17.34 -5.42
N LEU A 113 25.29 16.95 -4.74
CA LEU A 113 24.64 17.75 -3.70
C LEU A 113 25.60 18.07 -2.55
N PHE A 114 26.37 17.09 -2.06
CA PHE A 114 27.37 17.29 -1.01
C PHE A 114 28.46 18.29 -1.43
N LEU A 115 28.97 18.20 -2.67
CA LEU A 115 29.97 19.14 -3.18
C LEU A 115 29.39 20.55 -3.34
N TYR A 116 28.14 20.67 -3.85
CA TYR A 116 27.45 21.95 -4.02
C TYR A 116 27.20 22.66 -2.67
N ILE A 117 26.67 21.95 -1.67
CA ILE A 117 26.44 22.49 -0.33
C ILE A 117 27.79 22.85 0.34
N SER A 118 28.82 22.02 0.17
CA SER A 118 30.18 22.30 0.67
C SER A 118 30.83 23.54 0.02
N GLU A 119 30.48 23.86 -1.23
CA GLU A 119 30.90 25.09 -1.91
C GLU A 119 30.23 26.32 -1.30
N LEU A 120 28.90 26.31 -1.17
CA LEU A 120 28.13 27.42 -0.59
C LEU A 120 28.56 27.74 0.85
N LEU A 121 28.73 26.70 1.69
CA LEU A 121 29.23 26.86 3.07
C LEU A 121 30.65 27.44 3.11
N ARG A 122 31.54 27.03 2.20
CA ARG A 122 32.91 27.59 2.13
C ARG A 122 32.91 29.06 1.68
N LEU A 123 31.88 29.49 0.97
CA LEU A 123 31.66 30.88 0.56
C LEU A 123 30.89 31.71 1.60
N GLY A 124 30.45 31.12 2.72
CA GLY A 124 29.67 31.80 3.76
C GLY A 124 28.25 32.18 3.33
N LYS A 125 27.67 31.44 2.37
CA LYS A 125 26.35 31.69 1.78
C LYS A 125 25.26 30.89 2.50
N ASP A 126 25.18 31.03 3.82
CA ASP A 126 24.34 30.18 4.67
C ASP A 126 22.84 30.28 4.31
N GLU A 127 22.36 31.47 3.96
CA GLU A 127 20.99 31.69 3.45
C GLU A 127 20.72 30.95 2.12
N GLU A 128 21.70 30.83 1.23
CA GLU A 128 21.54 30.08 -0.03
C GLU A 128 21.56 28.56 0.21
N VAL A 129 22.24 28.09 1.26
CA VAL A 129 22.17 26.68 1.71
C VAL A 129 20.79 26.38 2.27
N GLU A 130 20.24 27.23 3.15
CA GLU A 130 18.91 27.02 3.72
C GLU A 130 17.82 27.06 2.64
N ASN A 131 17.88 28.01 1.71
CA ASN A 131 16.95 28.04 0.58
C ASN A 131 17.09 26.81 -0.34
N ALA A 132 18.31 26.42 -0.72
CA ALA A 132 18.52 25.23 -1.56
C ALA A 132 18.06 23.92 -0.88
N LEU A 133 18.17 23.82 0.45
CA LEU A 133 17.61 22.70 1.21
C LEU A 133 16.08 22.74 1.26
N ASN A 134 15.48 23.92 1.43
CA ASN A 134 14.02 24.08 1.41
C ASN A 134 13.41 23.84 0.01
N ASP A 135 14.12 24.15 -1.07
CA ASP A 135 13.69 23.84 -2.45
C ASP A 135 13.81 22.34 -2.76
N LEU A 136 14.84 21.66 -2.22
CA LEU A 136 15.09 20.23 -2.47
C LEU A 136 14.29 19.28 -1.55
N PHE A 137 13.91 19.73 -0.36
CA PHE A 137 13.16 18.97 0.63
C PHE A 137 11.83 19.61 1.03
N GLY A 138 11.36 20.58 0.23
CA GLY A 138 10.05 21.21 0.36
C GLY A 138 8.92 20.18 0.25
N ASN A 139 7.83 20.41 0.99
CA ASN A 139 6.73 19.45 1.09
C ASN A 139 5.74 19.53 -0.09
N ASP A 140 6.27 19.69 -1.31
CA ASP A 140 5.51 19.46 -2.55
C ASP A 140 5.37 17.95 -2.77
N VAL A 141 4.53 17.34 -1.93
CA VAL A 141 4.10 15.95 -2.09
C VAL A 141 3.18 15.90 -3.30
N GLU A 142 3.76 15.63 -4.48
CA GLU A 142 2.98 15.24 -5.66
C GLU A 142 2.03 14.11 -5.25
N VAL A 143 0.72 14.35 -5.42
CA VAL A 143 -0.30 13.42 -4.97
C VAL A 143 -0.25 12.18 -5.87
N ILE A 144 0.46 11.17 -5.39
CA ILE A 144 0.50 9.82 -5.97
C ILE A 144 -0.94 9.41 -6.29
N GLY A 145 -1.18 8.98 -7.54
CA GLY A 145 -2.52 8.79 -8.07
C GLY A 145 -3.39 7.89 -7.19
N PRO A 146 -4.71 8.16 -7.06
CA PRO A 146 -5.59 7.57 -6.03
C PRO A 146 -5.85 6.06 -6.15
N ALA A 147 -5.10 5.34 -6.98
CA ALA A 147 -5.19 3.90 -7.21
C ALA A 147 -3.84 3.17 -7.00
N ALA A 148 -2.85 3.80 -6.37
CA ALA A 148 -1.55 3.20 -6.08
C ALA A 148 -1.52 2.46 -4.73
N MET A 149 -0.87 1.29 -4.68
CA MET A 149 -0.53 0.62 -3.43
C MET A 149 0.81 1.14 -2.89
N ILE A 150 0.76 1.85 -1.76
CA ILE A 150 1.94 2.38 -1.08
C ILE A 150 2.22 1.52 0.17
N ILE A 151 3.46 1.06 0.33
CA ILE A 151 3.89 0.27 1.50
C ILE A 151 4.89 1.11 2.32
N PRO A 152 4.42 1.86 3.34
CA PRO A 152 5.24 2.85 4.04
C PRO A 152 6.22 2.23 5.05
N ASN A 153 7.19 3.03 5.48
CA ASN A 153 8.25 2.67 6.42
C ASN A 153 7.74 1.87 7.65
N GLY A 154 8.44 0.78 7.98
CA GLY A 154 8.11 -0.11 9.10
C GLY A 154 6.98 -1.12 8.83
N SER A 155 6.39 -1.13 7.63
CA SER A 155 5.34 -2.07 7.24
C SER A 155 5.91 -3.42 6.76
N SER A 156 5.13 -4.49 6.87
CA SER A 156 5.50 -5.83 6.38
C SER A 156 4.25 -6.64 5.99
N ILE A 157 4.36 -7.42 4.91
CA ILE A 157 3.25 -8.20 4.34
C ILE A 157 3.67 -9.67 4.19
N SER A 158 2.96 -10.55 4.92
CA SER A 158 3.09 -12.00 4.89
C SER A 158 1.70 -12.65 4.87
N ILE A 159 1.63 -13.93 4.44
CA ILE A 159 0.37 -14.67 4.31
C ILE A 159 -0.41 -14.81 5.62
N ASP A 160 0.28 -14.74 6.76
CA ASP A 160 -0.31 -14.76 8.10
C ASP A 160 -0.59 -13.35 8.66
N SER A 161 0.04 -12.29 8.14
CA SER A 161 -0.04 -10.94 8.71
C SER A 161 0.21 -9.79 7.73
N ILE A 162 -0.64 -8.77 7.82
CA ILE A 162 -0.39 -7.44 7.26
C ILE A 162 -0.09 -6.53 8.45
N ARG A 163 1.11 -5.95 8.51
CA ARG A 163 1.53 -5.04 9.58
C ARG A 163 1.84 -3.66 9.03
N VAL A 164 1.23 -2.64 9.63
CA VAL A 164 1.48 -1.21 9.36
C VAL A 164 1.73 -0.54 10.72
N PRO A 165 2.78 0.28 10.92
CA PRO A 165 3.06 0.84 12.25
C PRO A 165 2.09 1.95 12.68
N SER A 166 1.52 2.69 11.74
CA SER A 166 0.66 3.85 11.97
C SER A 166 -0.79 3.57 11.53
N HIS A 167 -1.39 4.47 10.74
CA HIS A 167 -2.72 4.28 10.16
C HIS A 167 -2.64 3.36 8.94
N ALA A 168 -3.48 2.32 8.89
CA ALA A 168 -3.69 1.53 7.69
C ALA A 168 -4.96 2.03 6.98
N VAL A 169 -4.85 2.27 5.66
CA VAL A 169 -6.00 2.58 4.80
C VAL A 169 -6.17 1.44 3.80
N ILE A 170 -7.38 0.93 3.68
CA ILE A 170 -7.79 -0.09 2.71
C ILE A 170 -8.90 0.52 1.86
N GLY A 171 -8.78 0.40 0.53
CA GLY A 171 -9.72 0.97 -0.42
C GLY A 171 -11.08 0.26 -0.46
N ASN A 172 -11.65 0.19 -1.67
CA ASN A 172 -12.89 -0.52 -1.93
C ASN A 172 -12.60 -1.84 -2.68
N SER A 173 -13.53 -2.79 -2.62
CA SER A 173 -13.51 -4.05 -3.39
C SER A 173 -12.27 -4.94 -3.20
N CYS A 174 -11.50 -4.75 -2.13
CA CYS A 174 -10.26 -5.47 -1.87
C CYS A 174 -10.53 -6.85 -1.25
N ARG A 175 -9.90 -7.89 -1.81
CA ARG A 175 -9.90 -9.26 -1.27
C ARG A 175 -8.58 -9.52 -0.56
N LEU A 176 -8.63 -9.63 0.77
CA LEU A 176 -7.45 -9.67 1.64
C LEU A 176 -7.38 -10.99 2.42
N VAL A 177 -6.16 -11.47 2.65
CA VAL A 177 -5.86 -12.70 3.42
C VAL A 177 -4.80 -12.38 4.46
N GLY A 178 -4.93 -12.95 5.66
CA GLY A 178 -3.99 -12.74 6.76
C GLY A 178 -4.48 -11.71 7.79
N ASN A 179 -3.78 -11.62 8.93
CA ASN A 179 -4.24 -10.87 10.09
C ASN A 179 -3.68 -9.43 10.11
N ILE A 180 -4.57 -8.45 10.02
CA ILE A 180 -4.22 -7.03 10.01
C ILE A 180 -3.80 -6.57 11.41
N ARG A 181 -2.67 -5.87 11.49
CA ARG A 181 -2.14 -5.26 12.72
C ARG A 181 -1.68 -3.84 12.42
N SER A 182 -2.37 -2.84 12.96
CA SER A 182 -2.04 -1.42 12.81
C SER A 182 -2.25 -0.63 14.10
N THR A 183 -1.89 0.65 14.12
CA THR A 183 -2.27 1.53 15.24
C THR A 183 -3.76 1.89 15.14
N SER A 184 -4.21 2.33 13.96
CA SER A 184 -5.63 2.52 13.59
C SER A 184 -5.91 1.93 12.20
N LEU A 185 -7.19 1.76 11.84
CA LEU A 185 -7.59 1.20 10.55
C LEU A 185 -8.81 1.91 9.95
N GLU A 186 -8.70 2.33 8.70
CA GLU A 186 -9.82 2.68 7.83
C GLU A 186 -9.92 1.66 6.69
N MET A 187 -11.11 1.10 6.50
CA MET A 187 -11.45 0.16 5.43
C MET A 187 -12.68 0.67 4.70
N GLY A 188 -12.59 0.83 3.37
CA GLY A 188 -13.65 1.35 2.51
C GLY A 188 -14.82 0.38 2.34
N HIS A 189 -15.25 0.16 1.10
CA HIS A 189 -16.53 -0.50 0.78
C HIS A 189 -16.32 -1.86 0.11
N ASP A 190 -17.24 -2.80 0.33
CA ASP A 190 -17.32 -4.08 -0.39
C ASP A 190 -16.05 -4.97 -0.28
N ASN A 191 -15.24 -4.77 0.77
CA ASN A 191 -14.01 -5.56 0.99
C ASN A 191 -14.32 -6.92 1.62
N THR A 192 -13.46 -7.92 1.38
CA THR A 192 -13.53 -9.22 2.06
C THR A 192 -12.19 -9.56 2.70
N LEU A 193 -12.18 -9.76 4.02
CA LEU A 193 -11.00 -10.10 4.81
C LEU A 193 -11.08 -11.53 5.38
N TYR A 194 -10.15 -12.39 4.91
CA TYR A 194 -9.89 -13.71 5.46
C TYR A 194 -8.80 -13.63 6.54
N GLY A 195 -9.17 -13.04 7.68
CA GLY A 195 -8.28 -12.84 8.83
C GLY A 195 -8.94 -12.04 9.94
N SER A 196 -8.23 -11.91 11.06
CA SER A 196 -8.63 -11.05 12.19
C SER A 196 -7.97 -9.67 12.10
N ILE A 197 -8.65 -8.66 12.63
CA ILE A 197 -8.15 -7.28 12.74
C ILE A 197 -7.70 -7.03 14.18
N ARG A 198 -6.53 -6.43 14.37
CA ARG A 198 -6.10 -5.90 15.67
C ARG A 198 -5.53 -4.49 15.54
N THR A 199 -6.15 -3.54 16.23
CA THR A 199 -5.63 -2.17 16.36
C THR A 199 -5.34 -1.82 17.81
N ILE A 200 -4.69 -0.67 18.01
CA ILE A 200 -4.59 -0.01 19.31
C ILE A 200 -5.78 0.95 19.43
N ASP A 201 -5.90 1.87 18.48
CA ASP A 201 -6.91 2.91 18.41
C ASP A 201 -8.08 2.49 17.50
N ASP A 202 -8.80 3.45 16.95
CA ASP A 202 -10.09 3.23 16.30
C ASP A 202 -10.02 2.42 14.99
N ILE A 203 -11.15 1.76 14.67
CA ILE A 203 -11.41 1.03 13.43
C ILE A 203 -12.67 1.59 12.78
N TYR A 204 -12.57 1.96 11.50
CA TYR A 204 -13.69 2.38 10.66
C TYR A 204 -13.86 1.39 9.52
N LEU A 205 -15.03 0.76 9.44
CA LEU A 205 -15.45 -0.07 8.31
C LEU A 205 -16.57 0.65 7.55
N GLY A 206 -16.38 0.85 6.24
CA GLY A 206 -17.41 1.32 5.31
C GLY A 206 -18.51 0.27 5.07
N LYS A 207 -19.30 0.44 4.01
CA LYS A 207 -20.47 -0.41 3.74
C LYS A 207 -20.05 -1.78 3.15
N ASN A 208 -20.87 -2.81 3.37
CA ASN A 208 -20.78 -4.15 2.76
C ASN A 208 -19.48 -4.96 3.03
N ASN A 209 -18.70 -4.65 4.06
CA ASN A 209 -17.46 -5.39 4.34
C ASN A 209 -17.71 -6.75 4.99
N SER A 210 -17.09 -7.82 4.48
CA SER A 210 -17.13 -9.16 5.08
C SER A 210 -15.82 -9.48 5.81
N ILE A 211 -15.89 -9.76 7.11
CA ILE A 211 -14.73 -10.09 7.96
C ILE A 211 -14.93 -11.48 8.55
N HIS A 212 -14.12 -12.44 8.08
CA HIS A 212 -14.19 -13.84 8.49
C HIS A 212 -13.51 -14.14 9.84
N GLY A 213 -12.84 -13.16 10.46
CA GLY A 213 -12.15 -13.29 11.74
C GLY A 213 -12.68 -12.36 12.84
N ASN A 214 -11.91 -12.25 13.92
CA ASN A 214 -12.27 -11.42 15.07
C ASN A 214 -11.78 -9.98 14.89
N ILE A 215 -12.45 -9.01 15.53
CA ILE A 215 -12.02 -7.61 15.59
C ILE A 215 -11.62 -7.27 17.02
N VAL A 216 -10.39 -6.79 17.22
CA VAL A 216 -9.86 -6.40 18.54
C VAL A 216 -9.26 -5.00 18.49
N SER A 217 -9.78 -4.08 19.31
CA SER A 217 -9.31 -2.69 19.42
C SER A 217 -9.32 -2.24 20.89
N ARG A 218 -8.54 -1.21 21.26
CA ARG A 218 -8.71 -0.46 22.52
C ARG A 218 -9.38 0.90 22.30
N GLY A 219 -9.67 1.23 21.04
CA GLY A 219 -10.47 2.37 20.60
C GLY A 219 -11.93 1.99 20.34
N MET A 220 -12.56 2.83 19.52
CA MET A 220 -13.88 2.65 18.95
C MET A 220 -13.81 1.70 17.74
N VAL A 221 -14.80 0.81 17.59
CA VAL A 221 -15.03 0.09 16.32
C VAL A 221 -16.34 0.58 15.73
N ARG A 222 -16.29 1.17 14.53
CA ARG A 222 -17.47 1.58 13.75
C ARG A 222 -17.70 0.64 12.58
N ILE A 223 -18.91 0.10 12.49
CA ILE A 223 -19.33 -0.85 11.45
C ILE A 223 -20.53 -0.26 10.70
N SER A 224 -20.32 0.13 9.44
CA SER A 224 -21.36 0.72 8.59
C SER A 224 -22.25 -0.33 7.94
N GLU A 225 -23.31 0.15 7.28
CA GLU A 225 -24.37 -0.63 6.60
C GLU A 225 -23.89 -1.91 5.90
N GLY A 226 -24.65 -3.00 6.03
CA GLY A 226 -24.46 -4.23 5.26
C GLY A 226 -23.21 -5.06 5.59
N SER A 227 -22.30 -4.55 6.43
CA SER A 227 -21.08 -5.26 6.82
C SER A 227 -21.37 -6.45 7.73
N HIS A 228 -20.64 -7.55 7.54
CA HIS A 228 -20.82 -8.82 8.25
C HIS A 228 -19.51 -9.27 8.89
N VAL A 229 -19.50 -9.37 10.22
CA VAL A 229 -18.39 -9.91 11.01
C VAL A 229 -18.78 -11.31 11.51
N LEU A 230 -18.06 -12.33 11.05
CA LEU A 230 -18.33 -13.72 11.43
C LEU A 230 -17.71 -14.07 12.80
N GLY A 231 -16.69 -13.32 13.23
CA GLY A 231 -16.00 -13.51 14.52
C GLY A 231 -16.55 -12.64 15.67
N GLU A 232 -15.84 -12.68 16.79
CA GLU A 232 -16.09 -11.82 17.96
C GLU A 232 -15.59 -10.38 17.75
N ILE A 233 -16.22 -9.42 18.42
CA ILE A 233 -15.75 -8.03 18.51
C ILE A 233 -15.39 -7.72 19.96
N ASN A 234 -14.18 -7.24 20.20
CA ASN A 234 -13.72 -6.75 21.49
C ASN A 234 -13.13 -5.35 21.33
N ALA A 235 -13.83 -4.34 21.83
CA ALA A 235 -13.48 -2.93 21.69
C ALA A 235 -13.68 -2.17 23.01
N ARG A 236 -13.24 -0.91 23.06
CA ARG A 236 -13.64 0.00 24.15
C ARG A 236 -15.08 0.48 23.93
N THR A 237 -15.41 0.90 22.71
CA THR A 237 -16.78 1.27 22.29
C THR A 237 -17.09 0.56 20.96
N VAL A 238 -18.31 0.05 20.78
CA VAL A 238 -18.77 -0.44 19.47
C VAL A 238 -19.90 0.46 18.96
N ARG A 239 -19.79 0.89 17.69
CA ARG A 239 -20.86 1.53 16.94
C ARG A 239 -21.21 0.67 15.74
N ILE A 240 -22.47 0.28 15.60
CA ILE A 240 -22.90 -0.69 14.59
C ILE A 240 -24.19 -0.22 13.92
N HIS A 241 -24.22 -0.22 12.58
CA HIS A 241 -25.43 0.09 11.83
C HIS A 241 -26.48 -1.01 11.98
N GLU A 242 -27.77 -0.68 11.99
CA GLU A 242 -28.84 -1.67 12.22
C GLU A 242 -28.93 -2.80 11.19
N SER A 243 -28.37 -2.61 9.98
CA SER A 243 -28.26 -3.65 8.95
C SER A 243 -26.94 -4.43 8.96
N ALA A 244 -25.98 -4.04 9.81
CA ALA A 244 -24.72 -4.76 9.95
C ALA A 244 -24.88 -5.97 10.88
N ARG A 245 -24.19 -7.06 10.57
CA ARG A 245 -24.35 -8.36 11.25
C ARG A 245 -23.08 -8.78 11.97
N VAL A 246 -23.23 -9.32 13.18
CA VAL A 246 -22.15 -9.95 13.94
C VAL A 246 -22.64 -11.31 14.42
N ASP A 247 -21.95 -12.39 14.02
CA ASP A 247 -22.31 -13.76 14.45
C ASP A 247 -21.61 -14.18 15.76
N GLY A 248 -20.46 -13.56 16.08
CA GLY A 248 -19.75 -13.77 17.33
C GLY A 248 -20.22 -12.87 18.49
N VAL A 249 -19.57 -13.01 19.65
CA VAL A 249 -19.88 -12.20 20.83
C VAL A 249 -19.33 -10.77 20.64
N MET A 250 -20.18 -9.77 20.87
CA MET A 250 -19.76 -8.37 21.01
C MET A 250 -19.44 -8.03 22.46
N ARG A 251 -18.27 -7.41 22.70
CA ARG A 251 -17.80 -6.93 24.00
C ARG A 251 -17.32 -5.49 23.84
N ALA A 252 -17.92 -4.58 24.62
CA ALA A 252 -17.54 -3.17 24.68
C ALA A 252 -17.51 -2.72 26.15
N SER A 253 -16.40 -2.13 26.61
CA SER A 253 -16.27 -1.70 28.01
C SER A 253 -17.04 -0.43 28.34
N GLU A 254 -17.22 0.46 27.36
CA GLU A 254 -17.96 1.73 27.48
C GLU A 254 -19.36 1.67 26.84
N GLY A 255 -19.73 0.52 26.27
CA GLY A 255 -21.06 0.27 25.70
C GLY A 255 -21.10 0.08 24.18
N ILE A 256 -22.27 -0.36 23.71
CA ILE A 256 -22.58 -0.58 22.29
C ILE A 256 -23.65 0.42 21.88
N VAL A 257 -23.42 1.14 20.79
CA VAL A 257 -24.36 2.09 20.19
C VAL A 257 -24.84 1.53 18.85
N PHE A 258 -26.16 1.43 18.70
CA PHE A 258 -26.77 1.09 17.41
C PHE A 258 -27.00 2.39 16.64
N GLU A 259 -26.27 2.58 15.54
CA GLU A 259 -26.50 3.67 14.61
C GLU A 259 -27.64 3.27 13.65
N ARG A 260 -28.61 4.17 13.47
CA ARG A 260 -29.65 4.05 12.45
C ARG A 260 -29.49 5.22 11.50
N GLU A 261 -29.48 4.98 10.21
CA GLU A 261 -29.93 6.01 9.28
C GLU A 261 -31.41 6.27 9.58
N GLU A 262 -31.74 7.46 10.11
CA GLU A 262 -33.10 7.96 9.99
C GLU A 262 -33.38 8.09 8.49
N LYS A 263 -34.12 7.11 7.94
CA LYS A 263 -34.73 7.27 6.62
C LYS A 263 -35.44 8.61 6.64
N ALA A 264 -34.97 9.54 5.83
CA ALA A 264 -35.60 10.86 5.69
C ALA A 264 -37.09 10.62 5.51
N ALA A 265 -37.90 11.08 6.47
CA ALA A 265 -39.33 10.86 6.43
C ALA A 265 -39.83 11.49 5.13
N LEU A 266 -40.43 10.65 4.26
CA LEU A 266 -40.98 11.10 2.98
C LEU A 266 -41.81 12.34 3.27
N SER A 267 -41.44 13.44 2.62
CA SER A 267 -42.06 14.73 2.91
C SER A 267 -43.56 14.64 2.61
N ASP A 268 -44.42 15.30 3.38
CA ASP A 268 -45.88 15.22 3.15
C ASP A 268 -46.27 15.63 1.70
N SER A 269 -45.42 16.43 1.04
CA SER A 269 -45.49 16.76 -0.39
C SER A 269 -45.39 15.57 -1.35
N GLU A 270 -44.71 14.49 -1.00
CA GLU A 270 -44.58 13.28 -1.83
C GLU A 270 -45.78 12.34 -1.67
N LEU A 271 -46.38 12.30 -0.47
CA LEU A 271 -47.60 11.51 -0.22
C LEU A 271 -48.82 12.07 -0.95
N MET A 272 -48.90 13.38 -1.18
CA MET A 272 -50.00 14.02 -1.95
C MET A 272 -50.02 13.67 -3.44
N HIS A 273 -48.99 13.00 -3.98
CA HIS A 273 -48.90 12.63 -5.40
C HIS A 273 -49.24 11.16 -5.71
N LEU A 274 -49.78 10.40 -4.74
CA LEU A 274 -50.11 8.98 -4.89
C LEU A 274 -51.61 8.65 -5.03
N ASP A 275 -52.51 9.64 -4.97
CA ASP A 275 -53.96 9.48 -5.22
C ASP A 275 -54.35 9.96 -6.64
N VAL A 276 -54.17 9.09 -7.65
CA VAL A 276 -54.82 9.16 -9.00
C VAL A 276 -55.13 7.75 -9.50
#